data_AF-A0A0Q7WZN1-F1
#
_entry.id   AF-A0A0Q7WZN1-F1
#
_cell.length_a   1.000
_cell.length_b   1.000
_cell.length_c   1.000
_cell.angle_alpha   90.00
_cell.angle_beta   90.00
_cell.angle_gamma   90.00
#
_symmetry.space_group_name_H-M   'P 1'
#
loop_
_entity.id
_entity.type
_entity.pdbx_description
1 polymer ?
#
loop_
_entity_poly.entity_id
_entity_poly.type
_entity_poly.pdbx_seq_one_letter_code
_entity_poly.pdbx_strand_id
1 'polypeptide(L)'
;MSTTSLKLPEDLKQRAASAAQDLGLSTHAFMVEAIRQATEQTEIRAQFVEEALAARSEMLESGAGYEANEVRAYLRQRLRDKDTPRPPAKPWRK
;
A
#
# COMPACT_ATOMS: atom_id res chain seq x y z
N MET A 1 -23.98 -14.17 -9.91
CA MET A 1 -23.31 -12.84 -9.92
C MET A 1 -24.39 -11.78 -9.85
N SER A 2 -24.38 -10.91 -8.84
CA SER A 2 -25.33 -9.78 -8.74
C SER A 2 -24.73 -8.58 -9.47
N THR A 3 -25.55 -7.88 -10.26
CA THR A 3 -25.12 -6.66 -10.96
C THR A 3 -25.35 -5.43 -10.08
N THR A 4 -24.30 -4.66 -9.83
CA THR A 4 -24.40 -3.36 -9.15
C THR A 4 -24.42 -2.24 -10.19
N SER A 5 -25.52 -1.49 -10.26
CA SER A 5 -25.63 -0.33 -11.15
C SER A 5 -24.91 0.88 -10.57
N LEU A 6 -23.88 1.37 -11.26
CA LEU A 6 -23.13 2.56 -10.89
C LEU A 6 -23.53 3.75 -11.78
N LYS A 7 -24.03 4.83 -11.17
CA LYS A 7 -24.30 6.07 -11.90
C LYS A 7 -23.01 6.87 -12.02
N LEU A 8 -22.57 7.10 -13.25
CA LEU A 8 -21.40 7.92 -13.54
C LEU A 8 -21.81 9.30 -14.07
N PRO A 9 -21.16 10.38 -13.64
CA PRO A 9 -21.19 11.65 -14.34
C PRO A 9 -20.75 11.47 -15.81
N GLU A 10 -21.35 12.24 -16.71
CA GLU A 10 -21.12 12.08 -18.16
C GLU A 10 -19.66 12.35 -18.55
N ASP A 11 -19.02 13.32 -17.90
CA ASP A 11 -17.61 13.66 -18.09
C ASP A 11 -16.69 12.48 -17.70
N LEU A 12 -16.97 11.82 -16.57
CA LEU A 12 -16.20 10.67 -16.11
C LEU A 12 -16.36 9.48 -17.05
N LYS A 13 -17.59 9.24 -17.54
CA LYS A 13 -17.87 8.18 -18.50
C LYS A 13 -17.09 8.36 -19.80
N GLN A 14 -17.03 9.58 -20.33
CA GLN A 14 -16.27 9.89 -21.56
C GLN A 14 -14.77 9.72 -21.37
N ARG A 15 -14.22 10.19 -20.23
CA ARG A 15 -12.80 10.02 -19.89
C ARG A 15 -12.42 8.54 -19.73
N ALA A 16 -13.27 7.76 -19.06
CA ALA A 16 -13.04 6.33 -18.88
C ALA A 16 -13.10 5.57 -20.22
N ALA A 17 -14.01 5.93 -21.12
CA ALA A 17 -14.08 5.33 -22.45
C ALA A 17 -12.82 5.65 -23.29
N SER A 18 -12.34 6.89 -23.25
CA SER A 18 -11.13 7.31 -23.96
C SER A 18 -9.89 6.58 -23.43
N ALA A 19 -9.72 6.54 -22.09
CA ALA A 19 -8.62 5.82 -21.46
C ALA A 19 -8.67 4.30 -21.74
N ALA A 20 -9.86 3.71 -21.77
CA ALA A 20 -10.03 2.31 -22.15
C ALA A 20 -9.59 2.05 -23.59
N GLN A 21 -9.97 2.93 -24.53
CA GLN A 21 -9.57 2.84 -25.93
C GLN A 21 -8.04 2.92 -26.10
N ASP A 22 -7.38 3.86 -25.43
CA ASP A 22 -5.93 4.01 -25.47
C ASP A 22 -5.19 2.76 -24.96
N LEU A 23 -5.80 2.03 -24.02
CA LEU A 23 -5.29 0.78 -23.46
C LEU A 23 -5.75 -0.48 -24.22
N GLY A 24 -6.57 -0.34 -25.28
CA GLY A 24 -7.14 -1.47 -26.01
C GLY A 24 -8.13 -2.33 -25.20
N LEU A 25 -8.76 -1.73 -24.17
CA LEU A 25 -9.72 -2.38 -23.29
C LEU A 25 -11.15 -1.93 -23.60
N SER A 26 -12.15 -2.74 -23.19
CA SER A 26 -13.52 -2.25 -23.12
C SER A 26 -13.68 -1.29 -21.95
N THR A 27 -14.58 -0.31 -22.07
CA THR A 27 -14.91 0.63 -20.99
C THR A 27 -15.33 -0.08 -19.71
N HIS A 28 -16.10 -1.18 -19.82
CA HIS A 28 -16.47 -2.00 -18.67
C HIS A 28 -15.26 -2.64 -18.00
N ALA A 29 -14.38 -3.30 -18.76
CA ALA A 29 -13.17 -3.93 -18.20
C ALA A 29 -12.28 -2.91 -17.51
N PHE A 30 -12.09 -1.73 -18.11
CA PHE A 30 -11.36 -0.63 -17.51
C PHE A 30 -11.97 -0.18 -16.17
N MET A 31 -13.30 -0.02 -16.09
CA MET A 31 -13.97 0.41 -14.86
C MET A 31 -13.88 -0.63 -13.74
N VAL A 32 -14.08 -1.92 -14.05
CA VAL A 32 -13.94 -3.00 -13.07
C VAL A 32 -12.51 -3.04 -12.53
N GLU A 33 -11.54 -2.92 -13.42
CA GLU A 33 -10.13 -2.91 -13.07
C GLU A 33 -9.75 -1.71 -12.20
N ALA A 34 -10.28 -0.53 -12.52
CA ALA A 34 -10.07 0.67 -11.69
C ALA A 34 -10.62 0.49 -10.27
N ILE A 35 -11.81 -0.11 -10.12
CA ILE A 35 -12.38 -0.42 -8.79
C ILE A 35 -11.53 -1.44 -8.07
N ARG A 36 -11.08 -2.51 -8.74
CA ARG A 36 -10.20 -3.54 -8.15
C ARG A 36 -8.93 -2.91 -7.59
N GLN A 37 -8.23 -2.10 -8.40
CA GLN A 37 -7.02 -1.41 -7.96
C GLN A 37 -7.29 -0.49 -6.78
N ALA A 38 -8.37 0.30 -6.82
CA ALA A 38 -8.72 1.20 -5.72
C ALA A 38 -8.99 0.43 -4.41
N THR A 39 -9.70 -0.70 -4.50
CA THR A 39 -9.95 -1.58 -3.35
C THR A 39 -8.65 -2.14 -2.79
N GLU A 40 -7.81 -2.75 -3.61
CA GLU A 40 -6.53 -3.34 -3.19
C GLU A 40 -5.60 -2.30 -2.53
N GLN A 41 -5.49 -1.10 -3.12
CA GLN A 41 -4.68 -0.02 -2.54
C GLN A 41 -5.23 0.44 -1.19
N THR A 42 -6.56 0.48 -1.04
CA THR A 42 -7.22 0.86 0.21
C THR A 42 -6.95 -0.19 1.30
N GLU A 43 -7.06 -1.47 0.96
CA GLU A 43 -6.79 -2.59 1.87
C GLU A 43 -5.32 -2.62 2.32
N ILE A 44 -4.38 -2.53 1.38
CA ILE A 44 -2.93 -2.47 1.69
C ILE A 44 -2.63 -1.28 2.59
N ARG A 45 -3.23 -0.11 2.30
CA ARG A 45 -3.03 1.09 3.10
C ARG A 45 -3.56 0.93 4.51
N ALA A 46 -4.76 0.35 4.67
CA ALA A 46 -5.38 0.10 5.97
C ALA A 46 -4.52 -0.85 6.81
N GLN A 47 -4.10 -1.97 6.22
CA GLN A 47 -3.22 -2.94 6.86
C GLN A 47 -1.90 -2.28 7.30
N PHE A 48 -1.27 -1.50 6.43
CA PHE A 48 -0.03 -0.79 6.77
C PHE A 48 -0.20 0.19 7.94
N VAL A 49 -1.33 0.90 8.04
CA VAL A 49 -1.62 1.77 9.19
C VAL A 49 -1.76 0.96 10.46
N GLU A 50 -2.52 -0.13 10.41
CA GLU A 50 -2.74 -1.01 11.56
C GLU A 50 -1.42 -1.57 12.09
N GLU A 51 -0.58 -2.12 11.21
CA GLU A 51 0.76 -2.63 11.55
C GLU A 51 1.65 -1.53 12.15
N ALA A 52 1.61 -0.31 11.60
CA ALA A 52 2.38 0.82 12.11
C ALA A 52 1.92 1.27 13.51
N LEU A 53 0.61 1.26 13.76
CA LEU A 53 0.06 1.58 15.08
C LEU A 53 0.43 0.52 16.12
N ALA A 54 0.35 -0.77 15.76
CA ALA A 54 0.77 -1.87 16.61
C ALA A 54 2.26 -1.77 16.95
N ALA A 55 3.13 -1.59 15.95
CA ALA A 55 4.57 -1.42 16.13
C ALA A 55 4.90 -0.19 17.01
N ARG A 56 4.11 0.89 16.87
CA ARG A 56 4.26 2.07 17.74
C ARG A 56 3.89 1.75 19.19
N SER A 57 2.81 1.00 19.44
CA SER A 57 2.44 0.59 20.81
C SER A 57 3.56 -0.23 21.44
N GLU A 58 4.06 -1.24 20.72
CA GLU A 58 5.17 -2.10 21.17
C GLU A 58 6.44 -1.28 21.47
N MET A 59 6.80 -0.33 20.60
CA MET A 59 7.95 0.56 20.80
C MET A 59 7.79 1.47 22.03
N LEU A 60 6.56 1.91 22.33
CA LEU A 60 6.26 2.71 23.52
C LEU A 60 6.32 1.86 24.80
N GLU A 61 5.78 0.64 24.76
CA GLU A 61 5.72 -0.29 25.90
C GLU A 61 7.11 -0.85 26.24
N SER A 62 7.88 -1.29 25.24
CA SER A 62 9.22 -1.86 25.42
C SER A 62 10.30 -0.81 25.71
N GLY A 63 10.06 0.47 25.36
CA GLY A 63 11.08 1.52 25.41
C GLY A 63 12.24 1.30 24.44
N ALA A 64 12.13 0.33 23.53
CA ALA A 64 13.13 0.01 22.51
C ALA A 64 12.62 0.35 21.11
N GLY A 65 13.50 0.85 20.25
CA GLY A 65 13.21 1.23 18.88
C GLY A 65 14.37 0.94 17.95
N TYR A 66 14.16 1.09 16.65
CA TYR A 66 15.22 0.89 15.67
C TYR A 66 15.81 2.24 15.25
N GLU A 67 17.14 2.32 15.21
CA GLU A 67 17.84 3.51 14.73
C GLU A 67 17.59 3.71 13.22
N ALA A 68 17.10 4.90 12.84
CA ALA A 68 16.66 5.17 11.48
C ALA A 68 17.76 4.94 10.42
N ASN A 69 19.02 5.26 10.76
CA ASN A 69 20.16 5.04 9.87
C ASN A 69 20.47 3.54 9.68
N GLU A 70 20.34 2.73 10.73
CA GLU A 70 20.55 1.28 10.67
C GLU A 70 19.45 0.61 9.86
N VAL A 71 18.19 1.02 10.04
CA VAL A 71 17.07 0.53 9.23
C VAL A 71 17.27 0.89 7.75
N ARG A 72 17.68 2.12 7.44
CA ARG A 72 17.95 2.52 6.04
C ARG A 72 19.10 1.74 5.42
N ALA A 73 20.17 1.48 6.19
CA ALA A 73 21.30 0.67 5.73
C ALA A 73 20.87 -0.78 5.48
N TYR A 74 20.12 -1.35 6.42
CA TYR A 74 19.54 -2.67 6.33
C TYR A 74 18.67 -2.85 5.09
N LEU A 75 17.73 -1.94 4.85
CA LEU A 75 16.84 -2.03 3.69
C LEU A 75 17.61 -1.98 2.36
N ARG A 76 18.66 -1.14 2.26
CA ARG A 76 19.51 -1.10 1.07
C ARG A 76 20.31 -2.39 0.85
N GLN A 77 20.79 -3.01 1.93
CA GLN A 77 21.50 -4.28 1.87
C GLN A 77 20.54 -5.43 1.52
N ARG A 78 19.34 -5.45 2.12
CA ARG A 78 18.31 -6.46 1.87
C ARG A 78 17.84 -6.51 0.42
N LEU A 79 17.87 -5.39 -0.30
CA LEU A 79 17.58 -5.34 -1.74
C LEU A 79 18.62 -6.11 -2.59
N ARG A 80 19.86 -6.24 -2.09
CA ARG A 80 20.95 -6.95 -2.77
C ARG A 80 21.07 -8.39 -2.29
N ASP A 81 20.86 -8.60 -1.00
CA ASP A 81 20.96 -9.89 -0.32
C ASP A 81 19.78 -10.10 0.63
N LYS A 82 18.91 -11.05 0.29
CA LYS A 82 17.71 -11.35 1.07
C LYS A 82 18.02 -11.90 2.47
N ASP A 83 19.23 -12.41 2.70
CA ASP A 83 19.68 -13.00 3.96
C ASP A 83 20.36 -11.98 4.88
N THR A 84 20.35 -10.69 4.52
CA THR A 84 20.86 -9.61 5.38
C THR A 84 20.16 -9.68 6.77
N PRO A 85 20.90 -9.68 7.88
CA PRO A 85 20.32 -9.74 9.23
C PRO A 85 19.66 -8.41 9.62
N ARG A 86 18.53 -8.51 10.33
CA ARG A 86 17.80 -7.33 10.82
C ARG A 86 18.62 -6.61 11.91
N PRO A 87 18.67 -5.26 11.92
CA PRO A 87 19.35 -4.54 13.00
C PRO A 87 18.64 -4.79 14.33
N PRO A 88 19.38 -4.78 15.46
CA PRO A 88 18.77 -4.95 16.77
C PRO A 88 17.99 -3.71 17.19
N ALA A 89 16.90 -3.92 17.95
CA ALA A 89 16.23 -2.82 18.64
C ALA A 89 17.10 -2.31 19.80
N LYS A 90 17.12 -1.00 20.01
CA LYS A 90 17.92 -0.32 21.03
C LYS A 90 17.03 0.53 21.94
N PRO A 91 17.37 0.69 23.23
CA PRO A 91 16.63 1.60 24.11
C PRO A 91 16.66 3.02 23.55
N TRP A 92 15.48 3.63 23.37
CA TRP A 92 15.37 5.02 22.90
C TRP A 92 14.93 5.98 24.01
N ARG A 93 14.37 5.44 25.09
CA ARG A 93 14.12 6.16 26.35
C ARG A 93 15.19 5.77 27.37
N LYS A 94 15.71 6.78 28.10
CA LYS A 94 16.52 6.58 29.30
C LYS A 94 15.61 6.46 30.52
#